data_AF-A0A6P0L3L0-F1
#
_entry.id   AF-A0A6P0L3L0-F1
#
_cell.length_a   1.000
_cell.length_b   1.000
_cell.length_c   1.000
_cell.angle_alpha   90.00
_cell.angle_beta   90.00
_cell.angle_gamma   90.00
#
_symmetry.space_group_name_H-M   'P 1'
#
loop_
_entity.id
_entity.type
_entity.pdbx_description
1 polymer ?
#
loop_
_entity_poly.entity_id
_entity_poly.type
_entity_poly.pdbx_seq_one_letter_code
_entity_poly.pdbx_strand_id
1 'polypeptide(L)'
;MINIIIRSIYEIQGEGHISPFVGQSVGTTGIVTGVASNGFYLQDPYGDNNDATSDGIFVFTDSTPTVSIGDEVQVSGDVEEFRPSNRSNDLTLTQITNLTNLRVLSSNNPLPTAVVIGEDRILPTEIIDNNESTDSIDFYESLEGMRVQINNAVAVSATNSFGEIWAVPGNVNAISDGDFNPERIQIDDTLLNGTSPIVNVGDELGTVTGVLSYSFGNFELQFTEPISPTSGNLTPEITHTETLPIVDANSEFAEEARDQDLILAPLTLPEPTIINGTAGSDQLNGTDNNDIITGFQGRDLLTGGGGNDQFVYTSQRDAGDQITDFEVGSDKIVLTELFNNNGITVANYADAINQGFLSFGSQDNYAVVLFDKDGSDDSNYQGVFRELEQEFPFPSLNSNSDGSQIFIVLEDVDVVELHDASNFVI
;
A
#
# COMPACT_ATOMS: atom_id res chain seq x y z
N MET A 1 -33.42 35.86 -1.54
CA MET A 1 -33.48 34.42 -1.28
C MET A 1 -32.90 33.75 -2.49
N ILE A 2 -31.69 33.20 -2.35
CA ILE A 2 -31.16 32.26 -3.35
C ILE A 2 -32.05 31.03 -3.25
N ASN A 3 -32.62 30.59 -4.37
CA ASN A 3 -33.47 29.42 -4.41
C ASN A 3 -32.52 28.21 -4.46
N ILE A 4 -32.18 27.65 -3.31
CA ILE A 4 -31.31 26.46 -3.23
C ILE A 4 -32.09 25.26 -3.77
N ILE A 5 -31.49 24.54 -4.72
CA ILE A 5 -32.09 23.35 -5.31
C ILE A 5 -31.80 22.17 -4.39
N ILE A 6 -32.84 21.41 -4.04
CA ILE A 6 -32.68 20.16 -3.30
C ILE A 6 -32.27 19.05 -4.29
N ARG A 7 -31.22 18.32 -3.94
CA ARG A 7 -30.68 17.15 -4.64
C ARG A 7 -30.68 15.95 -3.71
N SER A 8 -30.83 14.77 -4.28
CA SER A 8 -30.60 13.52 -3.53
C SER A 8 -29.11 13.32 -3.29
N ILE A 9 -28.73 12.52 -2.29
CA ILE A 9 -27.32 12.32 -1.94
C ILE A 9 -26.56 11.62 -3.07
N TYR A 10 -27.13 10.57 -3.67
CA TYR A 10 -26.56 9.88 -4.84
C TYR A 10 -26.38 10.78 -6.07
N GLU A 11 -27.20 11.84 -6.24
CA GLU A 11 -26.95 12.84 -7.30
C GLU A 11 -25.73 13.71 -6.96
N ILE A 12 -25.58 14.09 -5.68
CA ILE A 12 -24.45 14.91 -5.23
C ILE A 12 -23.15 14.13 -5.36
N GLN A 13 -23.12 12.87 -4.93
CA GLN A 13 -21.97 11.98 -5.07
C GLN A 13 -21.65 11.72 -6.56
N GLY A 14 -22.60 11.20 -7.32
CA GLY A 14 -22.38 10.79 -8.72
C GLY A 14 -21.63 9.46 -8.84
N GLU A 15 -21.41 9.02 -10.09
CA GLU A 15 -20.78 7.72 -10.42
C GLU A 15 -19.26 7.77 -10.55
N GLY A 16 -18.63 8.93 -10.34
CA GLY A 16 -17.18 9.10 -10.47
C GLY A 16 -16.56 9.66 -9.19
N HIS A 17 -15.23 9.63 -9.10
CA HIS A 17 -14.47 10.09 -7.92
C HIS A 17 -14.53 11.60 -7.64
N ILE A 18 -15.25 12.36 -8.46
CA ILE A 18 -15.44 13.80 -8.28
C ILE A 18 -16.90 14.11 -8.48
N SER A 19 -17.49 14.79 -7.50
CA SER A 19 -18.88 15.18 -7.54
C SER A 19 -19.19 16.06 -8.77
N PRO A 20 -20.31 15.82 -9.49
CA PRO A 20 -20.77 16.71 -10.55
C PRO A 20 -21.26 18.08 -10.03
N PHE A 21 -21.32 18.25 -8.71
CA PHE A 21 -21.82 19.45 -8.03
C PHE A 21 -20.71 20.27 -7.34
N VAL A 22 -19.44 19.92 -7.47
CA VAL A 22 -18.31 20.67 -6.88
C VAL A 22 -18.43 22.18 -7.17
N GLY A 23 -18.31 22.98 -6.11
CA GLY A 23 -18.40 24.44 -6.15
C GLY A 23 -19.83 24.99 -6.28
N GLN A 24 -20.86 24.15 -6.26
CA GLN A 24 -22.26 24.56 -6.26
C GLN A 24 -22.85 24.48 -4.85
N SER A 25 -23.74 25.43 -4.52
CA SER A 25 -24.55 25.34 -3.30
C SER A 25 -25.78 24.47 -3.55
N VAL A 26 -25.92 23.39 -2.78
CA VAL A 26 -27.04 22.43 -2.87
C VAL A 26 -27.74 22.30 -1.53
N GLY A 27 -28.95 21.75 -1.53
CA GLY A 27 -29.58 21.25 -0.32
C GLY A 27 -29.86 19.75 -0.44
N THR A 28 -29.83 19.04 0.68
CA THR A 28 -30.17 17.62 0.73
C THR A 28 -30.81 17.26 2.08
N THR A 29 -31.36 16.06 2.17
CA THR A 29 -31.97 15.51 3.38
C THR A 29 -31.50 14.07 3.56
N GLY A 30 -31.31 13.63 4.80
CA GLY A 30 -31.00 12.24 5.10
C GLY A 30 -31.07 11.95 6.61
N ILE A 31 -30.69 10.73 6.99
CA ILE A 31 -30.57 10.28 8.39
C ILE A 31 -29.11 10.41 8.83
N VAL A 32 -28.88 10.98 10.01
CA VAL A 32 -27.56 11.05 10.63
C VAL A 32 -27.13 9.65 11.07
N THR A 33 -26.05 9.13 10.50
CA THR A 33 -25.54 7.77 10.77
C THR A 33 -24.30 7.76 11.66
N GLY A 34 -23.56 8.87 11.73
CA GLY A 34 -22.40 9.04 12.60
C GLY A 34 -22.16 10.51 12.92
N VAL A 35 -21.60 10.80 14.09
CA VAL A 35 -21.27 12.18 14.51
C VAL A 35 -19.79 12.24 14.87
N ALA A 36 -19.04 13.04 14.12
CA ALA A 36 -17.61 13.24 14.29
C ALA A 36 -17.33 14.55 15.06
N SER A 37 -16.07 14.77 15.43
CA SER A 37 -15.64 15.96 16.16
C SER A 37 -15.75 17.26 15.34
N ASN A 38 -15.82 17.16 14.01
CA ASN A 38 -15.81 18.27 13.05
C ASN A 38 -17.01 18.25 12.07
N GLY A 39 -17.94 17.32 12.23
CA GLY A 39 -19.04 17.12 11.27
C GLY A 39 -19.89 15.90 11.60
N PHE A 40 -20.67 15.44 10.63
CA PHE A 40 -21.50 14.25 10.78
C PHE A 40 -21.75 13.59 9.42
N TYR A 41 -22.00 12.28 9.44
CA TYR A 41 -22.37 11.50 8.28
C TYR A 41 -23.88 11.50 8.09
N LEU A 42 -24.32 11.73 6.86
CA LEU A 42 -25.71 11.81 6.45
C LEU A 42 -25.95 10.79 5.33
N GLN A 43 -26.97 9.95 5.45
CA GLN A 43 -27.28 8.95 4.45
C GLN A 43 -28.75 8.98 4.03
N ASP A 44 -29.02 8.81 2.74
CA ASP A 44 -30.38 8.66 2.21
C ASP A 44 -30.93 7.30 2.68
N PRO A 45 -32.05 7.27 3.42
CA PRO A 45 -32.60 6.02 3.94
C PRO A 45 -33.22 5.11 2.89
N TYR A 46 -33.44 5.60 1.67
CA TYR A 46 -34.04 4.85 0.56
C TYR A 46 -33.03 4.53 -0.53
N GLY A 47 -32.11 5.46 -0.78
CA GLY A 47 -31.13 5.40 -1.85
C GLY A 47 -31.73 5.28 -3.25
N ASP A 48 -30.91 4.94 -4.22
CA ASP A 48 -31.34 4.69 -5.61
C ASP A 48 -31.17 3.23 -6.09
N ASN A 49 -30.52 2.38 -5.28
CA ASN A 49 -30.13 1.00 -5.61
C ASN A 49 -29.16 0.91 -6.80
N ASN A 50 -28.34 1.94 -7.01
CA ASN A 50 -27.24 1.90 -7.95
C ASN A 50 -25.93 1.66 -7.21
N ASP A 51 -25.30 0.53 -7.48
CA ASP A 51 -24.06 0.15 -6.82
C ASP A 51 -22.87 1.07 -7.16
N ALA A 52 -22.98 1.89 -8.21
CA ALA A 52 -21.94 2.83 -8.63
C ALA A 52 -22.01 4.20 -7.93
N THR A 53 -23.03 4.46 -7.10
CA THR A 53 -23.21 5.77 -6.43
C THR A 53 -23.39 5.59 -4.94
N SER A 54 -22.75 6.46 -4.16
CA SER A 54 -22.97 6.49 -2.72
C SER A 54 -24.26 7.21 -2.33
N ASP A 55 -25.01 6.61 -1.41
CA ASP A 55 -26.16 7.22 -0.74
C ASP A 55 -25.76 8.01 0.53
N GLY A 56 -24.48 8.01 0.89
CA GLY A 56 -23.89 8.66 2.03
C GLY A 56 -23.11 9.93 1.66
N ILE A 57 -23.02 10.88 2.57
CA ILE A 57 -22.20 12.08 2.42
C ILE A 57 -21.76 12.61 3.78
N PHE A 58 -20.55 13.17 3.84
CA PHE A 58 -20.10 13.86 5.02
C PHE A 58 -20.53 15.34 5.01
N VAL A 59 -21.00 15.82 6.16
CA VAL A 59 -21.38 17.22 6.37
C VAL A 59 -20.40 17.86 7.35
N PHE A 60 -19.56 18.75 6.85
CA PHE A 60 -18.53 19.43 7.62
C PHE A 60 -19.08 20.66 8.34
N THR A 61 -18.75 20.82 9.62
CA THR A 61 -19.26 21.90 10.49
C THR A 61 -18.19 22.62 11.31
N ASP A 62 -16.90 22.45 10.98
CA ASP A 62 -15.70 22.99 11.68
C ASP A 62 -15.57 22.61 13.18
N SER A 63 -16.59 21.97 13.74
CA SER A 63 -16.75 21.67 15.16
C SER A 63 -17.83 20.61 15.34
N THR A 64 -17.94 20.07 16.55
CA THR A 64 -18.88 18.97 16.82
C THR A 64 -20.31 19.49 16.71
N PRO A 65 -21.15 18.95 15.81
CA PRO A 65 -22.50 19.44 15.61
C PRO A 65 -23.42 19.01 16.76
N THR A 66 -24.59 19.63 16.87
CA THR A 66 -25.60 19.32 17.91
C THR A 66 -26.61 18.25 17.49
N VAL A 67 -26.49 17.71 16.27
CA VAL A 67 -27.36 16.64 15.78
C VAL A 67 -27.03 15.32 16.48
N SER A 68 -27.99 14.40 16.52
CA SER A 68 -27.83 13.07 17.09
C SER A 68 -28.01 12.00 16.03
N ILE A 69 -27.35 10.85 16.20
CA ILE A 69 -27.57 9.67 15.36
C ILE A 69 -29.07 9.31 15.36
N GLY A 70 -29.64 9.08 14.16
CA GLY A 70 -31.07 8.85 13.95
C GLY A 70 -31.91 10.11 13.77
N ASP A 71 -31.33 11.31 13.83
CA ASP A 71 -32.00 12.53 13.37
C ASP A 71 -32.13 12.52 11.85
N GLU A 72 -33.31 12.87 11.34
CA GLU A 72 -33.49 13.24 9.95
C GLU A 72 -33.23 14.74 9.82
N VAL A 73 -32.26 15.13 9.00
CA VAL A 73 -31.86 16.53 8.85
C VAL A 73 -31.94 16.98 7.42
N GLN A 74 -32.36 18.24 7.24
CA GLN A 74 -32.21 18.97 5.98
C GLN A 74 -31.04 19.93 6.11
N VAL A 75 -30.08 19.82 5.19
CA VAL A 75 -28.89 20.67 5.11
C VAL A 75 -28.88 21.46 3.83
N SER A 76 -28.19 22.60 3.83
CA SER A 76 -27.83 23.32 2.61
C SER A 76 -26.47 23.97 2.78
N GLY A 77 -25.60 23.83 1.79
CA GLY A 77 -24.21 24.25 1.83
C GLY A 77 -23.55 24.09 0.47
N ASP A 78 -22.24 24.31 0.42
CA ASP A 78 -21.44 24.15 -0.80
C ASP A 78 -20.89 22.73 -0.89
N VAL A 79 -20.84 22.16 -2.09
CA VAL A 79 -20.19 20.86 -2.34
C VAL A 79 -18.70 21.08 -2.61
N GLU A 80 -17.86 20.32 -1.93
CA GLU A 80 -16.39 20.39 -2.02
C GLU A 80 -15.78 18.99 -2.03
N GLU A 81 -14.67 18.83 -2.76
CA GLU A 81 -13.77 17.68 -2.67
C GLU A 81 -12.72 17.94 -1.58
N PHE A 82 -12.80 17.20 -0.48
CA PHE A 82 -11.84 17.33 0.62
C PHE A 82 -10.74 16.29 0.51
N ARG A 83 -9.49 16.76 0.57
CA ARG A 83 -8.32 15.88 0.59
C ARG A 83 -7.79 15.73 2.02
N PRO A 84 -7.84 14.52 2.63
CA PRO A 84 -7.40 14.33 4.01
C PRO A 84 -5.89 14.56 4.25
N SER A 85 -5.07 14.44 3.20
CA SER A 85 -3.62 14.67 3.29
C SER A 85 -3.10 15.64 2.20
N ASN A 86 -1.84 16.06 2.32
CA ASN A 86 -1.18 16.89 1.31
C ASN A 86 -0.56 16.10 0.15
N ARG A 87 -0.73 14.78 0.11
CA ARG A 87 -0.25 13.92 -0.98
C ARG A 87 -1.14 14.09 -2.20
N SER A 88 -0.53 14.38 -3.34
CA SER A 88 -1.24 14.69 -4.58
C SER A 88 -1.97 13.50 -5.21
N ASN A 89 -1.61 12.28 -4.82
CA ASN A 89 -2.19 11.02 -5.28
C ASN A 89 -3.29 10.47 -4.36
N ASP A 90 -3.55 11.08 -3.21
CA ASP A 90 -4.66 10.66 -2.36
C ASP A 90 -6.01 10.94 -3.03
N LEU A 91 -7.02 10.12 -2.75
CA LEU A 91 -8.40 10.39 -3.14
C LEU A 91 -8.98 11.58 -2.35
N THR A 92 -10.13 12.06 -2.79
CA THR A 92 -10.88 13.13 -2.13
C THR A 92 -12.23 12.61 -1.67
N LEU A 93 -12.72 13.15 -0.55
CA LEU A 93 -14.06 12.90 -0.05
C LEU A 93 -15.01 13.97 -0.56
N THR A 94 -16.17 13.56 -1.08
CA THR A 94 -17.25 14.52 -1.37
C THR A 94 -17.92 14.95 -0.07
N GLN A 95 -17.91 16.25 0.21
CA GLN A 95 -18.53 16.79 1.43
C GLN A 95 -19.38 18.04 1.18
N ILE A 96 -20.31 18.29 2.11
CA ILE A 96 -21.03 19.56 2.19
C ILE A 96 -20.38 20.45 3.25
N THR A 97 -19.96 21.64 2.85
CA THR A 97 -19.33 22.66 3.70
C THR A 97 -20.16 23.96 3.71
N ASN A 98 -19.67 25.00 4.40
CA ASN A 98 -20.26 26.36 4.42
C ASN A 98 -21.78 26.38 4.64
N LEU A 99 -22.26 25.65 5.65
CA LEU A 99 -23.69 25.46 5.85
C LEU A 99 -24.45 26.79 5.98
N THR A 100 -25.44 26.95 5.10
CA THR A 100 -26.42 28.05 5.13
C THR A 100 -27.71 27.67 5.84
N ASN A 101 -27.97 26.36 5.95
CA ASN A 101 -29.10 25.81 6.68
C ASN A 101 -28.75 24.41 7.25
N LEU A 102 -29.13 24.18 8.49
CA LEU A 102 -29.13 22.86 9.14
C LEU A 102 -30.39 22.79 10.01
N ARG A 103 -31.31 21.89 9.66
CA ARG A 103 -32.59 21.74 10.36
C ARG A 103 -32.91 20.27 10.60
N VAL A 104 -33.08 19.91 11.87
CA VAL A 104 -33.66 18.62 12.26
C VAL A 104 -35.16 18.62 11.91
N LEU A 105 -35.57 17.65 11.10
CA LEU A 105 -36.95 17.43 10.68
C LEU A 105 -37.68 16.47 11.62
N SER A 106 -36.99 15.41 12.02
CA SER A 106 -37.48 14.37 12.93
C SER A 106 -36.29 13.72 13.67
N SER A 107 -36.56 13.01 14.76
CA SER A 107 -35.54 12.39 15.62
C SER A 107 -35.90 10.95 15.98
N ASN A 108 -34.89 10.15 16.31
CA ASN A 108 -35.02 8.72 16.65
C ASN A 108 -35.61 7.87 15.52
N ASN A 109 -35.26 8.18 14.28
CA ASN A 109 -35.58 7.34 13.13
C ASN A 109 -34.72 6.07 13.14
N PRO A 110 -35.21 4.96 12.55
CA PRO A 110 -34.35 3.82 12.29
C PRO A 110 -33.20 4.23 11.36
N LEU A 111 -32.01 3.69 11.60
CA LEU A 111 -30.88 3.88 10.72
C LEU A 111 -31.08 3.12 9.40
N PRO A 112 -30.52 3.62 8.28
CA PRO A 112 -30.43 2.85 7.05
C PRO A 112 -29.79 1.49 7.30
N THR A 113 -30.28 0.46 6.59
CA THR A 113 -29.68 -0.88 6.64
C THR A 113 -28.22 -0.79 6.22
N ALA A 114 -27.31 -1.42 6.97
CA ALA A 114 -25.91 -1.46 6.56
C ALA A 114 -25.76 -2.36 5.34
N VAL A 115 -24.96 -1.92 4.38
CA VAL A 115 -24.53 -2.75 3.25
C VAL A 115 -23.51 -3.77 3.76
N VAL A 116 -23.78 -5.07 3.59
CA VAL A 116 -22.86 -6.12 4.03
C VAL A 116 -21.79 -6.37 2.96
N ILE A 117 -20.57 -5.93 3.23
CA ILE A 117 -19.42 -6.17 2.36
C ILE A 117 -19.06 -7.66 2.42
N GLY A 118 -18.87 -8.26 1.24
CA GLY A 118 -18.66 -9.70 1.05
C GLY A 118 -19.96 -10.50 0.86
N GLU A 119 -21.14 -9.92 1.08
CA GLU A 119 -22.43 -10.59 0.88
C GLU A 119 -23.36 -9.80 -0.06
N ASP A 120 -23.74 -8.58 0.32
CA ASP A 120 -24.56 -7.69 -0.50
C ASP A 120 -23.72 -7.06 -1.62
N ARG A 121 -22.47 -6.72 -1.29
CA ARG A 121 -21.49 -6.15 -2.22
C ARG A 121 -20.25 -7.03 -2.24
N ILE A 122 -19.95 -7.62 -3.40
CA ILE A 122 -18.82 -8.52 -3.55
C ILE A 122 -17.55 -7.71 -3.77
N LEU A 123 -16.55 -7.93 -2.92
CA LEU A 123 -15.25 -7.27 -3.02
C LEU A 123 -14.51 -7.73 -4.29
N PRO A 124 -13.86 -6.81 -5.02
CA PRO A 124 -12.78 -7.18 -5.94
C PRO A 124 -11.67 -7.89 -5.16
N THR A 125 -11.08 -8.95 -5.72
CA THR A 125 -10.09 -9.80 -5.03
C THR A 125 -8.71 -9.83 -5.70
N GLU A 126 -8.49 -9.04 -6.75
CA GLU A 126 -7.24 -9.09 -7.53
C GLU A 126 -6.78 -7.72 -8.06
N ILE A 127 -7.69 -6.74 -8.19
CA ILE A 127 -7.43 -5.48 -8.92
C ILE A 127 -7.63 -4.30 -7.98
N ILE A 128 -6.56 -3.52 -7.74
CA ILE A 128 -6.66 -2.27 -6.98
C ILE A 128 -7.16 -1.10 -7.83
N ASP A 129 -6.51 -0.87 -8.97
CA ASP A 129 -6.82 0.20 -9.94
C ASP A 129 -6.43 -0.29 -11.33
N ASN A 130 -7.37 -0.25 -12.28
CA ASN A 130 -7.09 -0.56 -13.68
C ASN A 130 -7.71 0.42 -14.69
N ASN A 131 -8.07 1.64 -14.27
CA ASN A 131 -8.80 2.64 -15.07
C ASN A 131 -10.16 2.14 -15.65
N GLU A 132 -10.73 1.04 -15.14
CA GLU A 132 -12.04 0.51 -15.53
C GLU A 132 -12.99 0.53 -14.33
N SER A 133 -14.31 0.58 -14.58
CA SER A 133 -15.36 0.82 -13.57
C SER A 133 -15.61 -0.32 -12.55
N THR A 134 -14.63 -1.19 -12.31
CA THR A 134 -14.76 -2.41 -11.48
C THR A 134 -13.48 -2.72 -10.71
N ASP A 135 -12.81 -1.71 -10.18
CA ASP A 135 -11.65 -1.88 -9.31
C ASP A 135 -11.98 -1.62 -7.83
N SER A 136 -11.01 -1.84 -6.95
CA SER A 136 -11.21 -1.69 -5.51
C SER A 136 -11.48 -0.24 -5.09
N ILE A 137 -10.90 0.73 -5.82
CA ILE A 137 -11.09 2.14 -5.53
C ILE A 137 -12.53 2.52 -5.84
N ASP A 138 -13.02 2.21 -7.05
CA ASP A 138 -14.42 2.44 -7.42
C ASP A 138 -15.40 1.76 -6.47
N PHE A 139 -15.07 0.54 -6.01
CA PHE A 139 -15.90 -0.18 -5.06
C PHE A 139 -16.06 0.58 -3.75
N TYR A 140 -14.97 1.04 -3.14
CA TYR A 140 -15.04 1.73 -1.85
C TYR A 140 -15.52 3.18 -1.99
N GLU A 141 -15.19 3.87 -3.08
CA GLU A 141 -15.74 5.20 -3.43
C GLU A 141 -17.27 5.15 -3.51
N SER A 142 -17.83 4.12 -4.15
CA SER A 142 -19.30 3.96 -4.25
C SER A 142 -20.00 3.72 -2.91
N LEU A 143 -19.25 3.47 -1.84
CA LEU A 143 -19.76 3.27 -0.48
C LEU A 143 -19.38 4.43 0.46
N GLU A 144 -18.72 5.48 -0.04
CA GLU A 144 -18.22 6.61 0.77
C GLU A 144 -19.33 7.23 1.64
N GLY A 145 -19.12 7.31 2.94
CA GLY A 145 -20.07 7.89 3.89
C GLY A 145 -21.31 7.04 4.14
N MET A 146 -21.45 5.87 3.51
CA MET A 146 -22.53 4.92 3.78
C MET A 146 -22.24 4.08 5.01
N ARG A 147 -23.32 3.66 5.68
CA ARG A 147 -23.26 2.64 6.72
C ARG A 147 -22.99 1.28 6.08
N VAL A 148 -21.89 0.65 6.46
CA VAL A 148 -21.46 -0.66 5.96
C VAL A 148 -21.18 -1.62 7.12
N GLN A 149 -21.21 -2.92 6.81
CA GLN A 149 -20.99 -3.99 7.78
C GLN A 149 -20.07 -5.06 7.17
N ILE A 150 -19.15 -5.56 7.98
CA ILE A 150 -18.39 -6.78 7.68
C ILE A 150 -18.74 -7.85 8.71
N ASN A 151 -18.96 -9.07 8.25
CA ASN A 151 -19.32 -10.21 9.09
C ASN A 151 -18.11 -11.09 9.39
N ASN A 152 -18.09 -11.63 10.60
CA ASN A 152 -17.04 -12.55 11.07
C ASN A 152 -15.64 -12.01 10.76
N ALA A 153 -15.43 -10.71 10.96
CA ALA A 153 -14.20 -10.05 10.58
C ALA A 153 -13.03 -10.62 11.38
N VAL A 154 -11.90 -10.83 10.71
CA VAL A 154 -10.67 -11.36 11.30
C VAL A 154 -9.59 -10.29 11.22
N ALA A 155 -8.93 -10.02 12.34
CA ALA A 155 -7.82 -9.09 12.39
C ALA A 155 -6.61 -9.66 11.64
N VAL A 156 -6.04 -8.89 10.71
CA VAL A 156 -4.82 -9.23 9.96
C VAL A 156 -3.64 -8.34 10.37
N SER A 157 -3.86 -7.43 11.32
CA SER A 157 -2.81 -6.73 12.05
C SER A 157 -3.11 -6.70 13.56
N ALA A 158 -2.10 -6.44 14.36
CA ALA A 158 -2.33 -5.98 15.72
C ALA A 158 -2.88 -4.54 15.70
N THR A 159 -3.59 -4.13 16.77
CA THR A 159 -3.98 -2.73 16.97
C THR A 159 -2.74 -1.85 17.06
N ASN A 160 -2.64 -0.84 16.20
CA ASN A 160 -1.49 0.05 16.20
C ASN A 160 -1.61 1.18 17.26
N SER A 161 -0.63 2.09 17.31
CA SER A 161 -0.61 3.19 18.30
C SER A 161 -1.70 4.24 18.11
N PHE A 162 -2.37 4.25 16.96
CA PHE A 162 -3.47 5.16 16.64
C PHE A 162 -4.84 4.52 16.92
N GLY A 163 -4.90 3.24 17.29
CA GLY A 163 -6.15 2.51 17.47
C GLY A 163 -6.64 1.81 16.19
N GLU A 164 -5.89 1.88 15.09
CA GLU A 164 -6.30 1.30 13.82
C GLU A 164 -6.03 -0.22 13.79
N ILE A 165 -6.93 -0.96 13.14
CA ILE A 165 -6.89 -2.42 13.01
C ILE A 165 -7.14 -2.78 11.54
N TRP A 166 -6.23 -3.50 10.89
CA TRP A 166 -6.52 -4.09 9.58
C TRP A 166 -7.32 -5.38 9.76
N ALA A 167 -8.39 -5.54 8.98
CA ALA A 167 -9.23 -6.73 9.02
C ALA A 167 -9.72 -7.14 7.63
N VAL A 168 -10.17 -8.39 7.54
CA VAL A 168 -10.85 -8.97 6.36
C VAL A 168 -12.20 -9.55 6.78
N PRO A 169 -13.24 -9.51 5.91
CA PRO A 169 -14.47 -10.25 6.17
C PRO A 169 -14.23 -11.76 6.20
N GLY A 170 -14.86 -12.48 7.14
CA GLY A 170 -14.54 -13.90 7.38
C GLY A 170 -14.96 -14.87 6.27
N ASN A 171 -15.71 -14.41 5.27
CA ASN A 171 -16.09 -15.18 4.09
C ASN A 171 -15.20 -14.94 2.87
N VAL A 172 -14.17 -14.11 3.01
CA VAL A 172 -13.19 -13.85 1.95
C VAL A 172 -11.93 -14.69 2.25
N ASN A 173 -11.48 -15.47 1.28
CA ASN A 173 -10.24 -16.24 1.42
C ASN A 173 -9.08 -15.25 1.43
N ALA A 174 -8.54 -15.05 2.63
CA ALA A 174 -7.67 -13.96 2.98
C ALA A 174 -6.27 -14.12 2.36
N ILE A 175 -5.86 -13.06 1.66
CA ILE A 175 -4.48 -12.64 1.47
C ILE A 175 -3.64 -13.66 0.70
N SER A 176 -3.46 -13.40 -0.59
CA SER A 176 -2.52 -14.17 -1.42
C SER A 176 -1.22 -13.41 -1.62
N ASP A 177 -0.11 -14.13 -1.58
CA ASP A 177 1.19 -13.55 -1.89
C ASP A 177 1.23 -13.15 -3.38
N GLY A 178 1.69 -11.93 -3.67
CA GLY A 178 1.59 -11.32 -5.00
C GLY A 178 0.26 -10.62 -5.33
N ASP A 179 -0.72 -10.64 -4.43
CA ASP A 179 -1.93 -9.81 -4.51
C ASP A 179 -1.76 -8.55 -3.66
N PHE A 180 -2.34 -7.45 -4.14
CA PHE A 180 -2.38 -6.20 -3.41
C PHE A 180 -3.35 -6.25 -2.21
N ASN A 181 -4.20 -7.27 -2.14
CA ASN A 181 -5.17 -7.57 -1.08
C ASN A 181 -6.24 -6.46 -0.91
N PRO A 182 -6.98 -6.12 -1.99
CA PRO A 182 -8.06 -5.13 -1.94
C PRO A 182 -9.19 -5.47 -0.96
N GLU A 183 -9.25 -6.71 -0.48
CA GLU A 183 -10.23 -7.19 0.51
C GLU A 183 -9.94 -6.73 1.94
N ARG A 184 -8.76 -6.15 2.21
CA ARG A 184 -8.42 -5.58 3.52
C ARG A 184 -9.06 -4.22 3.70
N ILE A 185 -9.69 -4.02 4.85
CA ILE A 185 -10.21 -2.73 5.27
C ILE A 185 -9.57 -2.32 6.61
N GLN A 186 -9.24 -1.04 6.73
CA GLN A 186 -8.79 -0.47 8.00
C GLN A 186 -10.01 -0.16 8.86
N ILE A 187 -10.04 -0.65 10.09
CA ILE A 187 -11.05 -0.32 11.09
C ILE A 187 -10.46 0.74 12.01
N ASP A 188 -11.24 1.79 12.26
CA ASP A 188 -10.82 2.92 13.09
C ASP A 188 -11.95 3.41 14.01
N ASP A 189 -11.57 4.01 15.14
CA ASP A 189 -12.44 4.39 16.25
C ASP A 189 -12.75 5.89 16.31
N THR A 190 -12.48 6.65 15.25
CA THR A 190 -12.66 8.11 15.24
C THR A 190 -14.08 8.50 15.66
N LEU A 191 -15.10 7.72 15.30
CA LEU A 191 -16.49 7.97 15.69
C LEU A 191 -16.84 7.59 17.15
N LEU A 192 -16.00 6.82 17.83
CA LEU A 192 -16.20 6.40 19.23
C LEU A 192 -15.11 6.93 20.18
N ASN A 193 -14.25 7.83 19.72
CA ASN A 193 -13.22 8.53 20.51
C ASN A 193 -12.16 7.60 21.13
N GLY A 194 -11.45 6.79 20.33
CA GLY A 194 -10.30 6.06 20.86
C GLY A 194 -10.65 4.74 21.56
N THR A 195 -11.78 4.11 21.22
CA THR A 195 -12.28 2.90 21.89
C THR A 195 -11.91 1.60 21.19
N SER A 196 -10.97 1.61 20.25
CA SER A 196 -10.53 0.40 19.57
C SER A 196 -10.08 -0.67 20.56
N PRO A 197 -10.50 -1.93 20.36
CA PRO A 197 -10.01 -3.03 21.17
C PRO A 197 -8.53 -3.28 20.86
N ILE A 198 -7.81 -3.86 21.83
CA ILE A 198 -6.45 -4.36 21.60
C ILE A 198 -6.57 -5.80 21.07
N VAL A 199 -6.13 -6.00 19.83
CA VAL A 199 -6.15 -7.31 19.15
C VAL A 199 -4.79 -7.67 18.59
N ASN A 200 -4.59 -8.96 18.33
CA ASN A 200 -3.48 -9.50 17.54
C ASN A 200 -4.00 -10.07 16.22
N VAL A 201 -3.07 -10.38 15.32
CA VAL A 201 -3.38 -11.13 14.10
C VAL A 201 -4.14 -12.42 14.45
N GLY A 202 -5.17 -12.71 13.67
CA GLY A 202 -6.03 -13.89 13.82
C GLY A 202 -7.16 -13.74 14.85
N ASP A 203 -7.19 -12.68 15.65
CA ASP A 203 -8.32 -12.44 16.55
C ASP A 203 -9.60 -12.15 15.75
N GLU A 204 -10.70 -12.75 16.17
CA GLU A 204 -12.02 -12.56 15.54
C GLU A 204 -12.69 -11.32 16.15
N LEU A 205 -13.04 -10.36 15.31
CA LEU A 205 -13.76 -9.13 15.68
C LEU A 205 -15.29 -9.32 15.68
N GLY A 206 -15.77 -10.42 15.08
CA GLY A 206 -17.19 -10.68 14.91
C GLY A 206 -17.81 -9.77 13.84
N THR A 207 -19.02 -9.26 14.07
CA THR A 207 -19.67 -8.30 13.17
C THR A 207 -19.21 -6.89 13.51
N VAL A 208 -18.63 -6.19 12.54
CA VAL A 208 -18.24 -4.78 12.68
C VAL A 208 -19.11 -3.96 11.77
N THR A 209 -19.81 -2.97 12.34
CA THR A 209 -20.66 -2.04 11.60
C THR A 209 -20.20 -0.61 11.84
N GLY A 210 -20.12 0.17 10.77
CA GLY A 210 -19.62 1.52 10.82
C GLY A 210 -20.01 2.34 9.61
N VAL A 211 -19.44 3.53 9.50
CA VAL A 211 -19.53 4.37 8.30
C VAL A 211 -18.22 4.28 7.54
N LEU A 212 -18.27 4.11 6.22
CA LEU A 212 -17.06 4.11 5.41
C LEU A 212 -16.56 5.54 5.21
N SER A 213 -15.27 5.76 5.41
CA SER A 213 -14.59 7.03 5.15
C SER A 213 -13.25 6.78 4.44
N TYR A 214 -12.55 7.86 4.13
CA TYR A 214 -11.21 7.81 3.53
C TYR A 214 -10.28 8.78 4.26
N SER A 215 -9.09 8.30 4.64
CA SER A 215 -8.09 9.10 5.35
C SER A 215 -6.68 8.55 5.12
N PHE A 216 -5.69 9.45 5.05
CA PHE A 216 -4.26 9.12 4.92
C PHE A 216 -3.86 8.08 3.84
N GLY A 217 -4.66 7.93 2.79
CA GLY A 217 -4.40 6.96 1.71
C GLY A 217 -5.25 5.69 1.77
N ASN A 218 -6.14 5.54 2.77
CA ASN A 218 -6.86 4.30 3.03
C ASN A 218 -8.35 4.55 3.21
N PHE A 219 -9.16 3.59 2.77
CA PHE A 219 -10.54 3.49 3.21
C PHE A 219 -10.61 2.92 4.62
N GLU A 220 -11.43 3.57 5.45
CA GLU A 220 -11.57 3.27 6.86
C GLU A 220 -13.03 2.96 7.17
N LEU A 221 -13.27 1.84 7.85
CA LEU A 221 -14.53 1.55 8.50
C LEU A 221 -14.55 2.16 9.89
N GLN A 222 -15.19 3.31 10.01
CA GLN A 222 -15.36 4.03 11.26
C GLN A 222 -16.47 3.38 12.08
N PHE A 223 -16.11 2.45 12.97
CA PHE A 223 -17.11 1.62 13.65
C PHE A 223 -17.97 2.45 14.60
N THR A 224 -19.28 2.18 14.58
CA THR A 224 -20.28 2.92 15.36
C THR A 224 -20.73 2.19 16.61
N GLU A 225 -20.27 0.95 16.81
CA GLU A 225 -20.64 0.08 17.92
C GLU A 225 -19.39 -0.59 18.52
N PRO A 226 -19.25 -0.68 19.86
CA PRO A 226 -18.08 -1.29 20.48
C PRO A 226 -17.82 -2.74 20.02
N ILE A 227 -16.58 -3.02 19.63
CA ILE A 227 -16.15 -4.35 19.20
C ILE A 227 -15.67 -5.15 20.42
N SER A 228 -16.12 -6.40 20.53
CA SER A 228 -15.71 -7.33 21.59
C SER A 228 -15.00 -8.53 20.97
N PRO A 229 -13.67 -8.44 20.75
CA PRO A 229 -12.95 -9.48 20.02
C PRO A 229 -12.82 -10.77 20.83
N THR A 230 -12.74 -11.88 20.12
CA THR A 230 -12.39 -13.20 20.66
C THR A 230 -11.04 -13.64 20.12
N SER A 231 -10.19 -14.18 20.99
CA SER A 231 -8.83 -14.52 20.57
C SER A 231 -8.83 -15.65 19.54
N GLY A 232 -8.04 -15.48 18.48
CA GLY A 232 -7.79 -16.52 17.47
C GLY A 232 -6.98 -17.70 18.00
N ASN A 233 -6.47 -17.60 19.24
CA ASN A 233 -5.57 -18.57 19.88
C ASN A 233 -4.33 -18.88 19.04
N LEU A 234 -3.85 -17.90 18.26
CA LEU A 234 -2.56 -18.05 17.59
C LEU A 234 -1.47 -18.15 18.65
N THR A 235 -0.76 -19.27 18.64
CA THR A 235 0.47 -19.39 19.41
C THR A 235 1.53 -18.54 18.72
N PRO A 236 2.20 -17.62 19.42
CA PRO A 236 3.32 -16.89 18.86
C PRO A 236 4.31 -17.86 18.24
N GLU A 237 4.75 -17.57 17.02
CA GLU A 237 5.89 -18.29 16.45
C GLU A 237 7.09 -18.05 17.35
N ILE A 238 7.53 -19.11 18.02
CA ILE A 238 8.78 -19.10 18.78
C ILE A 238 9.87 -19.49 17.79
N THR A 239 10.78 -18.56 17.52
CA THR A 239 12.00 -18.88 16.76
C THR A 239 12.74 -19.99 17.51
N HIS A 240 12.63 -21.21 17.02
CA HIS A 240 13.46 -22.30 17.49
C HIS A 240 14.85 -22.08 16.91
N THR A 241 15.81 -21.73 17.78
CA THR A 241 17.21 -21.93 17.43
C THR A 241 17.45 -23.43 17.35
N GLU A 242 17.33 -23.99 16.14
CA GLU A 242 17.81 -25.32 15.83
C GLU A 242 19.32 -25.35 16.10
N THR A 243 19.71 -25.74 17.32
CA THR A 243 21.06 -26.26 17.53
C THR A 243 21.11 -27.60 16.82
N LEU A 244 21.60 -27.60 15.58
CA LEU A 244 21.72 -28.81 14.79
C LEU A 244 22.42 -29.90 15.62
N PRO A 245 21.76 -31.04 15.91
CA PRO A 245 22.45 -32.17 16.49
C PRO A 245 23.41 -32.72 15.43
N ILE A 246 24.65 -32.99 15.82
CA ILE A 246 25.54 -33.84 15.03
C ILE A 246 24.88 -35.22 14.97
N VAL A 247 24.25 -35.55 13.84
CA VAL A 247 23.66 -36.87 13.61
C VAL A 247 24.79 -37.83 13.24
N ASP A 248 25.16 -38.69 14.20
CA ASP A 248 25.77 -39.98 13.89
C ASP A 248 24.64 -40.87 13.35
N ALA A 249 24.60 -41.05 12.04
CA ALA A 249 23.56 -41.84 11.38
C ALA A 249 23.70 -43.31 11.77
N ASN A 250 22.72 -43.86 12.50
CA ASN A 250 22.43 -45.30 12.52
C ASN A 250 20.98 -45.59 12.94
N SER A 251 20.21 -45.97 11.91
CA SER A 251 19.15 -46.98 11.87
C SER A 251 17.90 -46.85 12.74
N GLU A 252 16.76 -46.99 12.05
CA GLU A 252 15.47 -47.48 12.54
C GLU A 252 14.78 -46.64 13.62
N PHE A 253 13.73 -45.90 13.27
CA PHE A 253 12.44 -45.82 13.98
C PHE A 253 11.60 -44.69 13.36
N ALA A 254 10.53 -45.07 12.63
CA ALA A 254 9.19 -44.47 12.67
C ALA A 254 8.41 -44.75 11.37
N GLU A 255 8.11 -46.04 11.10
CA GLU A 255 6.81 -46.35 10.53
C GLU A 255 5.79 -46.19 11.68
N GLU A 256 4.88 -45.23 11.59
CA GLU A 256 3.48 -45.28 12.05
C GLU A 256 2.85 -43.87 12.09
N ALA A 257 2.29 -43.43 10.96
CA ALA A 257 1.21 -42.45 10.94
C ALA A 257 0.34 -42.70 9.69
N ARG A 258 -0.51 -43.73 9.78
CA ARG A 258 -1.72 -43.82 8.97
C ARG A 258 -2.86 -43.32 9.83
N ASP A 259 -3.16 -42.03 9.73
CA ASP A 259 -4.50 -41.48 9.83
C ASP A 259 -4.46 -40.11 9.11
N GLN A 260 -5.58 -39.75 8.47
CA GLN A 260 -5.66 -38.69 7.46
C GLN A 260 -5.43 -37.28 8.03
N ASP A 261 -4.18 -36.88 8.24
CA ASP A 261 -3.82 -35.48 8.30
C ASP A 261 -3.94 -34.88 6.89
N LEU A 262 -4.66 -33.77 6.81
CA LEU A 262 -4.58 -32.87 5.68
C LEU A 262 -3.09 -32.50 5.56
N ILE A 263 -2.43 -32.97 4.51
CA ILE A 263 -1.10 -32.48 4.15
C ILE A 263 -1.32 -31.05 3.69
N LEU A 264 -1.39 -30.11 4.63
CA LEU A 264 -0.94 -28.77 4.39
C LEU A 264 0.55 -28.96 4.13
N ALA A 265 0.92 -29.11 2.86
CA ALA A 265 2.30 -28.88 2.50
C ALA A 265 2.55 -27.45 3.01
N PRO A 266 3.44 -27.26 4.01
CA PRO A 266 3.78 -25.91 4.40
C PRO A 266 4.22 -25.23 3.11
N LEU A 267 3.47 -24.21 2.69
CA LEU A 267 3.93 -23.30 1.66
C LEU A 267 5.14 -22.63 2.32
N THR A 268 6.29 -23.24 2.10
CA THR A 268 7.57 -22.67 2.44
C THR A 268 7.74 -21.60 1.38
N LEU A 269 7.20 -20.42 1.65
CA LEU A 269 7.67 -19.23 0.95
C LEU A 269 9.14 -19.17 1.29
N PRO A 270 10.03 -19.31 0.30
CA PRO A 270 11.44 -19.33 0.58
C PRO A 270 11.80 -17.99 1.19
N GLU A 271 12.26 -18.01 2.44
CA GLU A 271 12.82 -16.84 3.10
C GLU A 271 13.89 -16.25 2.18
N PRO A 272 13.98 -14.91 2.07
CA PRO A 272 14.92 -14.31 1.14
C PRO A 272 16.34 -14.74 1.49
N THR A 273 17.09 -15.26 0.52
CA THR A 273 18.46 -15.69 0.77
C THR A 273 19.34 -14.45 0.83
N ILE A 274 19.97 -14.22 1.98
CA ILE A 274 20.94 -13.13 2.11
C ILE A 274 22.30 -13.64 1.64
N ILE A 275 22.79 -13.08 0.53
CA ILE A 275 24.05 -13.44 -0.10
C ILE A 275 24.99 -12.24 -0.04
N ASN A 276 26.06 -12.40 0.73
CA ASN A 276 27.04 -11.35 0.96
C ASN A 276 28.40 -11.77 0.41
N GLY A 277 28.98 -10.92 -0.43
CA GLY A 277 30.34 -11.02 -0.91
C GLY A 277 31.37 -10.61 0.14
N THR A 278 32.57 -10.31 -0.35
CA THR A 278 33.73 -9.91 0.42
C THR A 278 34.17 -8.51 0.02
N ALA A 279 35.36 -8.08 0.44
CA ALA A 279 35.93 -6.80 -0.01
C ALA A 279 36.80 -6.95 -1.28
N GLY A 280 36.72 -8.09 -1.97
CA GLY A 280 37.39 -8.36 -3.25
C GLY A 280 36.38 -8.74 -4.33
N SER A 281 36.84 -8.92 -5.57
CA SER A 281 35.97 -9.35 -6.67
C SER A 281 35.41 -10.75 -6.43
N ASP A 282 34.09 -10.83 -6.34
CA ASP A 282 33.34 -12.04 -6.11
C ASP A 282 32.46 -12.40 -7.33
N GLN A 283 32.11 -13.68 -7.45
CA GLN A 283 31.04 -14.14 -8.33
C GLN A 283 29.95 -14.70 -7.44
N LEU A 284 28.84 -13.98 -7.35
CA LEU A 284 27.70 -14.31 -6.50
C LEU A 284 26.55 -14.73 -7.39
N ASN A 285 26.08 -15.96 -7.20
CA ASN A 285 24.88 -16.46 -7.84
C ASN A 285 23.83 -16.69 -6.76
N GLY A 286 22.65 -16.11 -6.97
CA GLY A 286 21.46 -16.40 -6.20
C GLY A 286 20.86 -17.76 -6.54
N THR A 287 19.61 -17.90 -6.17
CA THR A 287 18.81 -19.11 -6.13
C THR A 287 17.57 -18.92 -7.01
N ASP A 288 16.62 -19.85 -6.95
CA ASP A 288 15.32 -19.67 -7.61
C ASP A 288 14.31 -18.92 -6.70
N ASN A 289 14.79 -18.30 -5.61
CA ASN A 289 14.00 -17.59 -4.61
C ASN A 289 14.38 -16.10 -4.60
N ASN A 290 13.55 -15.26 -3.96
CA ASN A 290 13.81 -13.82 -3.82
C ASN A 290 15.06 -13.55 -2.97
N ASP A 291 16.18 -13.21 -3.57
CA ASP A 291 17.45 -13.07 -2.87
C ASP A 291 17.80 -11.61 -2.56
N ILE A 292 18.61 -11.40 -1.53
CA ILE A 292 19.20 -10.11 -1.18
C ILE A 292 20.71 -10.25 -1.36
N ILE A 293 21.23 -9.71 -2.45
CA ILE A 293 22.62 -9.87 -2.88
C ILE A 293 23.37 -8.56 -2.64
N THR A 294 24.42 -8.62 -1.81
CA THR A 294 25.33 -7.51 -1.57
C THR A 294 26.75 -7.93 -1.92
N GLY A 295 27.31 -7.37 -3.00
CA GLY A 295 28.69 -7.62 -3.43
C GLY A 295 29.72 -7.11 -2.41
N PHE A 296 29.42 -5.94 -1.83
CA PHE A 296 30.36 -5.08 -1.10
C PHE A 296 31.47 -4.56 -2.02
N GLN A 297 32.70 -4.41 -1.50
CA GLN A 297 33.77 -3.78 -2.25
C GLN A 297 34.37 -4.81 -3.17
N GLY A 298 34.69 -4.41 -4.40
CA GLY A 298 35.14 -5.38 -5.35
C GLY A 298 34.69 -4.95 -6.72
N ARG A 299 34.64 -5.90 -7.61
CA ARG A 299 33.92 -5.78 -8.87
C ARG A 299 33.29 -7.12 -9.02
N ASP A 300 32.01 -7.15 -8.75
CA ASP A 300 31.34 -8.40 -8.49
C ASP A 300 30.49 -8.75 -9.71
N LEU A 301 30.48 -10.04 -10.02
CA LEU A 301 29.56 -10.59 -10.99
C LEU A 301 28.38 -11.13 -10.21
N LEU A 302 27.24 -10.44 -10.32
CA LEU A 302 26.04 -10.71 -9.56
C LEU A 302 24.99 -11.33 -10.49
N THR A 303 24.50 -12.51 -10.11
CA THR A 303 23.43 -13.22 -10.81
C THR A 303 22.31 -13.44 -9.80
N GLY A 304 21.10 -12.96 -10.09
CA GLY A 304 19.92 -13.10 -9.23
C GLY A 304 19.40 -14.53 -9.23
N GLY A 305 19.24 -15.12 -10.41
CA GLY A 305 18.62 -16.41 -10.59
C GLY A 305 17.15 -16.28 -10.93
N GLY A 306 16.27 -16.96 -10.19
CA GLY A 306 14.83 -16.80 -10.34
C GLY A 306 14.24 -16.17 -9.08
N GLY A 307 13.09 -15.50 -9.20
CA GLY A 307 12.49 -14.77 -8.09
C GLY A 307 12.58 -13.26 -8.31
N ASN A 308 12.24 -12.50 -7.27
CA ASN A 308 12.30 -11.05 -7.27
C ASN A 308 13.47 -10.60 -6.39
N ASP A 309 14.61 -10.34 -7.02
CA ASP A 309 15.89 -10.17 -6.33
C ASP A 309 16.18 -8.72 -5.98
N GLN A 310 17.00 -8.52 -4.95
CA GLN A 310 17.47 -7.20 -4.51
C GLN A 310 19.00 -7.13 -4.56
N PHE A 311 19.53 -6.25 -5.40
CA PHE A 311 20.95 -5.94 -5.49
C PHE A 311 21.25 -4.69 -4.67
N VAL A 312 21.93 -4.86 -3.53
CA VAL A 312 22.08 -3.82 -2.51
C VAL A 312 23.45 -3.14 -2.60
N TYR A 313 23.44 -1.81 -2.65
CA TYR A 313 24.63 -0.97 -2.62
C TYR A 313 24.61 -0.07 -1.38
N THR A 314 25.67 -0.16 -0.58
CA THR A 314 25.76 0.49 0.73
C THR A 314 26.82 1.60 0.76
N SER A 315 27.77 1.55 -0.17
CA SER A 315 28.93 2.44 -0.23
C SER A 315 29.34 2.73 -1.67
N GLN A 316 29.96 3.90 -1.91
CA GLN A 316 30.59 4.19 -3.21
C GLN A 316 31.75 3.24 -3.56
N ARG A 317 32.19 2.44 -2.59
CA ARG A 317 33.22 1.42 -2.81
C ARG A 317 32.65 0.13 -3.36
N ASP A 318 31.33 -0.02 -3.38
CA ASP A 318 30.60 -1.15 -3.96
C ASP A 318 30.41 -0.95 -5.48
N ALA A 319 31.39 -0.30 -6.12
CA ALA A 319 31.26 0.22 -7.48
C ALA A 319 31.91 -0.70 -8.51
N GLY A 320 31.32 -0.74 -9.71
CA GLY A 320 31.88 -1.49 -10.83
C GLY A 320 31.38 -2.93 -10.94
N ASP A 321 30.22 -3.21 -10.34
CA ASP A 321 29.56 -4.50 -10.40
C ASP A 321 28.82 -4.69 -11.72
N GLN A 322 28.73 -5.94 -12.15
CA GLN A 322 27.95 -6.38 -13.29
C GLN A 322 26.84 -7.31 -12.81
N ILE A 323 25.59 -6.94 -13.08
CA ILE A 323 24.43 -7.80 -12.87
C ILE A 323 24.09 -8.48 -14.20
N THR A 324 24.03 -9.81 -14.20
CA THR A 324 24.00 -10.63 -15.42
C THR A 324 22.62 -10.97 -15.96
N ASP A 325 21.59 -10.88 -15.13
CA ASP A 325 20.24 -11.43 -15.39
C ASP A 325 19.12 -10.58 -14.78
N PHE A 326 19.35 -9.27 -14.65
CA PHE A 326 18.38 -8.35 -14.04
C PHE A 326 17.04 -8.37 -14.80
N GLU A 327 15.97 -8.77 -14.13
CA GLU A 327 14.60 -8.79 -14.68
C GLU A 327 13.84 -7.51 -14.31
N VAL A 328 13.65 -6.63 -15.29
CA VAL A 328 12.92 -5.36 -15.12
C VAL A 328 11.49 -5.59 -14.60
N GLY A 329 11.10 -4.82 -13.59
CA GLY A 329 9.79 -4.91 -12.94
C GLY A 329 9.66 -6.05 -11.92
N SER A 330 10.65 -6.95 -11.84
CA SER A 330 10.76 -7.99 -10.82
C SER A 330 11.85 -7.64 -9.80
N ASP A 331 13.07 -7.48 -10.30
CA ASP A 331 14.25 -7.22 -9.51
C ASP A 331 14.40 -5.74 -9.14
N LYS A 332 15.19 -5.47 -8.11
CA LYS A 332 15.43 -4.12 -7.60
C LYS A 332 16.89 -3.83 -7.34
N ILE A 333 17.28 -2.60 -7.68
CA ILE A 333 18.55 -2.01 -7.26
C ILE A 333 18.27 -1.14 -6.03
N VAL A 334 18.86 -1.52 -4.90
CA VAL A 334 18.63 -0.87 -3.60
C VAL A 334 19.79 0.06 -3.28
N LEU A 335 19.52 1.36 -3.24
CA LEU A 335 20.49 2.44 -3.05
C LEU A 335 20.26 3.25 -1.76
N THR A 336 19.26 2.91 -0.95
CA THR A 336 18.89 3.67 0.25
C THR A 336 20.06 3.88 1.21
N GLU A 337 20.84 2.84 1.50
CA GLU A 337 22.01 2.99 2.36
C GLU A 337 23.13 3.81 1.70
N LEU A 338 23.36 3.63 0.39
CA LEU A 338 24.33 4.44 -0.37
C LEU A 338 24.00 5.94 -0.29
N PHE A 339 22.74 6.33 -0.48
CA PHE A 339 22.30 7.73 -0.40
C PHE A 339 22.49 8.29 1.01
N ASN A 340 22.00 7.58 2.02
CA ASN A 340 22.10 7.98 3.42
C ASN A 340 23.55 8.14 3.88
N ASN A 341 24.42 7.19 3.55
CA ASN A 341 25.84 7.23 3.90
C ASN A 341 26.60 8.36 3.20
N ASN A 342 26.07 8.88 2.09
CA ASN A 342 26.61 10.02 1.39
C ASN A 342 26.01 11.37 1.78
N GLY A 343 25.03 11.38 2.70
CA GLY A 343 24.35 12.58 3.15
C GLY A 343 23.43 13.19 2.10
N ILE A 344 22.94 12.38 1.15
CA ILE A 344 22.05 12.80 0.08
C ILE A 344 20.61 12.57 0.54
N THR A 345 19.73 13.55 0.30
CA THR A 345 18.30 13.44 0.63
C THR A 345 17.50 13.82 -0.59
N VAL A 346 16.73 12.86 -1.10
CA VAL A 346 15.83 12.99 -2.24
C VAL A 346 14.46 12.48 -1.81
N ALA A 347 13.36 13.03 -2.35
CA ALA A 347 12.03 12.59 -1.93
C ALA A 347 11.59 11.29 -2.62
N ASN A 348 12.18 10.97 -3.79
CA ASN A 348 11.88 9.79 -4.59
C ASN A 348 12.92 9.64 -5.73
N TYR A 349 12.75 8.59 -6.54
CA TYR A 349 13.54 8.30 -7.75
C TYR A 349 13.60 9.48 -8.74
N ALA A 350 12.46 10.13 -9.03
CA ALA A 350 12.43 11.25 -9.98
C ALA A 350 13.24 12.45 -9.46
N ASP A 351 13.20 12.71 -8.15
CA ASP A 351 14.04 13.73 -7.51
C ASP A 351 15.52 13.39 -7.59
N ALA A 352 15.90 12.11 -7.46
CA ALA A 352 17.27 11.66 -7.61
C ALA A 352 17.82 11.94 -9.02
N ILE A 353 17.00 11.72 -10.06
CA ILE A 353 17.37 12.06 -11.44
C ILE A 353 17.42 13.58 -11.65
N ASN A 354 16.38 14.30 -11.22
CA ASN A 354 16.27 15.74 -11.45
C ASN A 354 17.38 16.54 -10.76
N GLN A 355 17.92 16.01 -9.66
CA GLN A 355 19.04 16.61 -8.93
C GLN A 355 20.40 16.07 -9.39
N GLY A 356 20.45 15.23 -10.44
CA GLY A 356 21.68 14.73 -11.03
C GLY A 356 22.34 13.59 -10.26
N PHE A 357 21.73 13.08 -9.18
CA PHE A 357 22.31 12.00 -8.37
C PHE A 357 22.19 10.63 -9.04
N LEU A 358 21.19 10.43 -9.89
CA LEU A 358 21.04 9.22 -10.71
C LEU A 358 20.93 9.56 -12.17
N SER A 359 21.58 8.76 -12.99
CA SER A 359 21.46 8.89 -14.44
C SER A 359 21.74 7.56 -15.13
N PHE A 360 21.32 7.43 -16.40
CA PHE A 360 21.34 6.15 -17.10
C PHE A 360 21.96 6.29 -18.49
N GLY A 361 22.67 5.24 -18.92
CA GLY A 361 23.23 5.14 -20.25
C GLY A 361 23.04 3.75 -20.83
N SER A 362 23.10 3.63 -22.14
CA SER A 362 23.14 2.34 -22.84
C SER A 362 24.24 2.30 -23.89
N GLN A 363 24.78 1.10 -24.08
CA GLN A 363 25.61 0.74 -25.23
C GLN A 363 25.43 -0.74 -25.52
N ASP A 364 25.17 -1.06 -26.79
CA ASP A 364 24.92 -2.43 -27.26
C ASP A 364 23.84 -3.13 -26.41
N ASN A 365 24.21 -4.19 -25.69
CA ASN A 365 23.31 -4.96 -24.82
C ASN A 365 23.45 -4.59 -23.34
N TYR A 366 24.22 -3.56 -23.01
CA TYR A 366 24.42 -3.14 -21.62
C TYR A 366 23.68 -1.85 -21.31
N ALA A 367 23.00 -1.85 -20.17
CA ALA A 367 22.55 -0.64 -19.52
C ALA A 367 23.49 -0.31 -18.35
N VAL A 368 23.64 0.99 -18.07
CA VAL A 368 24.49 1.49 -16.99
C VAL A 368 23.65 2.40 -16.11
N VAL A 369 23.63 2.09 -14.82
CA VAL A 369 23.13 2.98 -13.77
C VAL A 369 24.32 3.74 -13.21
N LEU A 370 24.22 5.06 -13.20
CA LEU A 370 25.21 5.97 -12.65
C LEU A 370 24.65 6.58 -11.38
N PHE A 371 25.41 6.47 -10.29
CA PHE A 371 25.20 7.28 -9.10
C PHE A 371 26.30 8.33 -9.01
N ASP A 372 25.91 9.60 -8.97
CA ASP A 372 26.80 10.73 -8.75
C ASP A 372 26.54 11.30 -7.37
N LYS A 373 27.57 11.39 -6.54
CA LYS A 373 27.46 11.91 -5.18
C LYS A 373 27.17 13.41 -5.13
N ASP A 374 27.73 14.19 -6.05
CA ASP A 374 27.64 15.65 -5.99
C ASP A 374 26.55 16.25 -6.88
N GLY A 375 25.88 15.41 -7.68
CA GLY A 375 24.73 15.76 -8.50
C GLY A 375 25.07 16.71 -9.63
N SER A 376 26.32 16.67 -10.10
CA SER A 376 26.78 17.48 -11.22
C SER A 376 26.56 16.76 -12.55
N ASP A 377 26.11 17.48 -13.57
CA ASP A 377 25.88 16.91 -14.91
C ASP A 377 27.19 16.53 -15.65
N ASP A 378 28.27 16.20 -14.95
CA ASP A 378 29.57 15.83 -15.53
C ASP A 378 29.65 14.34 -15.95
N SER A 379 28.50 13.66 -15.97
CA SER A 379 28.32 12.26 -16.37
C SER A 379 29.08 11.88 -17.65
N ASN A 380 30.14 11.08 -17.51
CA ASN A 380 30.97 10.60 -18.62
C ASN A 380 30.66 9.14 -19.00
N TYR A 381 29.46 8.89 -19.53
CA TYR A 381 29.07 7.57 -20.05
C TYR A 381 30.06 7.01 -21.08
N GLN A 382 30.62 7.89 -21.91
CA GLN A 382 31.53 7.53 -23.00
C GLN A 382 32.86 6.95 -22.50
N GLY A 383 33.27 7.23 -21.26
CA GLY A 383 34.45 6.62 -20.64
C GLY A 383 34.21 5.15 -20.28
N VAL A 384 33.09 4.86 -19.62
CA VAL A 384 32.67 3.51 -19.20
C VAL A 384 32.57 2.59 -20.40
N PHE A 385 31.82 3.02 -21.40
CA PHE A 385 31.50 2.28 -22.62
C PHE A 385 32.72 2.00 -23.53
N ARG A 386 33.69 2.91 -23.60
CA ARG A 386 34.94 2.68 -24.33
C ARG A 386 35.85 1.63 -23.71
N GLU A 387 35.72 1.39 -22.40
CA GLU A 387 36.49 0.39 -21.67
C GLU A 387 35.82 -1.00 -21.72
N LEU A 388 34.48 -1.07 -21.75
CA LEU A 388 33.74 -2.32 -21.94
C LEU A 388 34.14 -3.06 -23.24
N GLU A 389 34.50 -2.32 -24.30
CA GLU A 389 34.93 -2.87 -25.59
C GLU A 389 36.36 -3.46 -25.61
N GLN A 390 37.22 -3.20 -24.61
CA GLN A 390 38.68 -3.42 -24.77
C GLN A 390 39.31 -4.65 -24.11
N GLU A 391 38.82 -5.19 -22.99
CA GLU A 391 39.21 -6.54 -22.51
C GLU A 391 38.16 -7.09 -21.53
N PHE A 392 37.89 -8.39 -21.60
CA PHE A 392 37.20 -9.15 -20.56
C PHE A 392 38.25 -9.79 -19.64
N PRO A 393 38.22 -9.60 -18.31
CA PRO A 393 37.29 -8.77 -17.55
C PRO A 393 37.64 -7.27 -17.67
N PHE A 394 36.62 -6.41 -17.68
CA PHE A 394 36.65 -4.98 -18.01
C PHE A 394 37.84 -4.20 -17.42
N PRO A 395 38.34 -3.13 -18.07
CA PRO A 395 39.27 -2.17 -17.46
C PRO A 395 38.63 -1.37 -16.31
N SER A 396 39.48 -0.64 -15.58
CA SER A 396 39.38 -0.22 -14.19
C SER A 396 38.49 1.01 -13.85
N LEU A 397 37.35 1.20 -14.50
CA LEU A 397 36.47 2.35 -14.18
C LEU A 397 35.51 2.03 -13.03
N ASN A 398 36.00 2.13 -11.79
CA ASN A 398 35.16 2.10 -10.58
C ASN A 398 34.58 3.48 -10.24
N SER A 399 35.13 4.54 -10.84
CA SER A 399 34.67 5.93 -10.66
C SER A 399 35.24 6.87 -11.72
N ASN A 400 34.66 8.06 -11.86
CA ASN A 400 35.32 9.17 -12.55
C ASN A 400 36.62 9.59 -11.82
N SER A 401 37.40 10.49 -12.43
CA SER A 401 38.76 10.81 -11.94
C SER A 401 38.84 11.39 -10.52
N ASP A 402 37.74 11.85 -9.94
CA ASP A 402 37.66 12.40 -8.59
C ASP A 402 36.89 11.51 -7.58
N GLY A 403 36.33 10.38 -8.01
CA GLY A 403 35.62 9.44 -7.15
C GLY A 403 34.18 9.84 -6.80
N SER A 404 33.59 10.84 -7.47
CA SER A 404 32.21 11.25 -7.20
C SER A 404 31.18 10.30 -7.80
N GLN A 405 31.52 9.63 -8.90
CA GLN A 405 30.61 8.76 -9.65
C GLN A 405 30.91 7.29 -9.43
N ILE A 406 29.87 6.46 -9.36
CA ILE A 406 29.97 5.00 -9.42
C ILE A 406 29.04 4.47 -10.51
N PHE A 407 29.37 3.28 -11.02
CA PHE A 407 28.65 2.64 -12.10
C PHE A 407 28.22 1.24 -11.70
N ILE A 408 27.00 0.87 -12.09
CA ILE A 408 26.45 -0.48 -12.04
C ILE A 408 26.09 -0.86 -13.47
N VAL A 409 26.57 -2.00 -13.94
CA VAL A 409 26.34 -2.48 -15.30
C VAL A 409 25.30 -3.59 -15.27
N LEU A 410 24.33 -3.52 -16.18
CA LEU A 410 23.26 -4.50 -16.34
C LEU A 410 23.37 -5.12 -17.73
N GLU A 411 23.43 -6.45 -17.80
CA GLU A 411 23.51 -7.20 -19.05
C GLU A 411 22.14 -7.52 -19.63
N ASP A 412 22.00 -7.37 -20.95
CA ASP A 412 20.79 -7.66 -21.73
C ASP A 412 19.52 -6.89 -21.29
N VAL A 413 19.68 -5.72 -20.66
CA VAL A 413 18.58 -4.84 -20.23
C VAL A 413 18.41 -3.62 -21.14
N ASP A 414 17.18 -3.31 -21.54
CA ASP A 414 16.85 -2.06 -22.22
C ASP A 414 16.80 -0.89 -21.21
N VAL A 415 17.65 0.12 -21.43
CA VAL A 415 17.70 1.32 -20.59
C VAL A 415 16.38 2.09 -20.54
N VAL A 416 15.55 1.98 -21.58
CA VAL A 416 14.23 2.62 -21.59
C VAL A 416 13.32 2.00 -20.54
N GLU A 417 13.41 0.68 -20.34
CA GLU A 417 12.60 -0.06 -19.37
C GLU A 417 13.14 0.12 -17.94
N LEU A 418 14.42 0.45 -17.80
CA LEU A 418 15.02 0.83 -16.52
C LEU A 418 14.59 2.21 -16.02
N HIS A 419 14.05 3.08 -16.87
CA HIS A 419 13.54 4.40 -16.48
C HIS A 419 12.18 4.33 -15.75
N ASP A 420 12.03 3.35 -14.86
CA ASP A 420 10.87 3.14 -14.00
C ASP A 420 11.31 3.09 -12.53
N ALA A 421 10.56 3.79 -11.68
CA ALA A 421 10.78 3.84 -10.24
C ALA A 421 10.60 2.46 -9.57
N SER A 422 9.86 1.52 -10.20
CA SER A 422 9.65 0.17 -9.68
C SER A 422 10.95 -0.64 -9.54
N ASN A 423 11.96 -0.34 -10.36
CA ASN A 423 13.27 -1.00 -10.38
C ASN A 423 14.25 -0.52 -9.29
N PHE A 424 13.90 0.54 -8.55
CA PHE A 424 14.81 1.18 -7.60
C PHE A 424 14.20 1.34 -6.20
N VAL A 425 15.03 1.16 -5.18
CA VAL A 425 14.70 1.52 -3.79
C VAL A 425 15.71 2.56 -3.32
N ILE A 426 15.26 3.79 -3.08
CA ILE A 426 16.09 4.96 -2.75
C ILE A 426 15.65 5.56 -1.42
#